data_AF-A0A232FBQ1-F1
#
_entry.id   AF-A0A232FBQ1-F1
#
_cell.length_a   1.000
_cell.length_b   1.000
_cell.length_c   1.000
_cell.angle_alpha   90.00
_cell.angle_beta   90.00
_cell.angle_gamma   90.00
#
_symmetry.space_group_name_H-M   'P 1'
#
loop_
_entity.id
_entity.type
_entity.pdbx_description
1 polymer ?
#
loop_
_entity_poly.entity_id
_entity_poly.type
_entity_poly.pdbx_seq_one_letter_code
_entity_poly.pdbx_strand_id
1 'polypeptide(L)'
;MAVGIKVDINVPEEAELGHSVDLKCSWKLPSRNSTLYSVKWYKDEHEFFSYNPENSIHDRTKVHPQKGVNVDVSTKLPATH
;
A
#
# COMPACT_ATOMS: atom_id res chain seq x y z
N MET A 1 12.56 7.94 -25.66
CA MET A 1 12.53 6.80 -24.74
C MET A 1 11.68 7.19 -23.55
N ALA A 2 10.50 6.59 -23.36
CA ALA A 2 9.59 6.98 -22.28
C ALA A 2 10.11 6.46 -20.94
N VAL A 3 10.66 7.36 -20.13
CA VAL A 3 11.12 7.09 -18.76
C VAL A 3 9.90 7.26 -17.86
N GLY A 4 9.10 6.18 -17.74
CA GLY A 4 7.85 6.15 -16.98
C GLY A 4 7.99 5.46 -15.62
N ILE A 5 7.08 5.76 -14.70
CA ILE A 5 6.92 5.02 -13.46
C ILE A 5 6.47 3.59 -13.81
N LYS A 6 7.14 2.57 -13.27
CA LYS A 6 6.69 1.18 -13.39
C LYS A 6 6.01 0.77 -12.10
N VAL A 7 4.80 0.22 -12.20
CA VAL A 7 4.02 -0.29 -11.08
C VAL A 7 3.73 -1.76 -11.34
N ASP A 8 3.95 -2.59 -10.33
CA ASP A 8 3.64 -4.01 -10.29
C ASP A 8 2.69 -4.27 -9.13
N ILE A 9 1.51 -4.82 -9.44
CA ILE A 9 0.43 -5.06 -8.50
C ILE A 9 0.19 -6.55 -8.43
N ASN A 10 0.28 -7.10 -7.22
CA ASN A 10 -0.04 -8.49 -6.94
C ASN A 10 -1.19 -8.52 -5.93
N VAL A 11 -2.38 -8.81 -6.44
CA VAL A 11 -3.66 -8.87 -5.74
C VAL A 11 -4.42 -10.08 -6.27
N PRO A 12 -5.01 -10.92 -5.41
CA PRO A 12 -5.86 -12.02 -5.87
C PRO A 12 -7.14 -11.48 -6.51
N GLU A 13 -7.65 -12.20 -7.52
CA GLU A 13 -8.89 -11.84 -8.22
C GLU A 13 -10.10 -11.85 -7.27
N GLU A 14 -10.12 -12.81 -6.34
CA GLU A 14 -11.16 -12.99 -5.35
C GLU A 14 -10.57 -13.32 -3.98
N ALA A 15 -11.29 -12.95 -2.93
CA ALA A 15 -10.96 -13.28 -1.55
C ALA A 15 -12.10 -14.11 -0.95
N GLU A 16 -11.76 -15.22 -0.31
CA GLU A 16 -12.74 -16.04 0.39
C GLU A 16 -13.25 -15.32 1.64
N LEU A 17 -14.56 -15.42 1.90
CA LEU A 17 -15.17 -14.81 3.07
C LEU A 17 -14.55 -15.34 4.37
N GLY A 18 -14.07 -14.42 5.22
CA GLY A 18 -13.44 -14.76 6.49
C GLY A 18 -11.94 -15.09 6.38
N HIS A 19 -11.37 -15.11 5.18
CA HIS A 19 -9.95 -15.30 4.95
C HIS A 19 -9.24 -13.95 4.73
N SER A 20 -7.95 -13.90 5.08
CA SER A 20 -7.09 -12.75 4.82
C SER A 20 -6.35 -12.92 3.50
N VAL A 21 -6.18 -11.83 2.77
CA VAL A 21 -5.40 -11.77 1.53
C VAL A 21 -4.28 -10.74 1.63
N ASP A 22 -3.18 -10.99 0.92
CA ASP A 22 -2.08 -10.05 0.80
C ASP A 22 -2.31 -9.12 -0.40
N LEU A 23 -2.25 -7.81 -0.16
CA LEU A 23 -2.21 -6.80 -1.23
C LEU A 23 -0.79 -6.27 -1.35
N LYS A 24 -0.13 -6.55 -2.49
CA LYS A 24 1.27 -6.16 -2.73
C LYS A 24 1.36 -5.18 -3.88
N CYS A 25 2.04 -4.07 -3.64
CA CYS A 25 2.34 -3.05 -4.63
C CYS A 25 3.84 -2.76 -4.62
N SER A 26 4.48 -2.95 -5.77
CA SER A 26 5.89 -2.60 -5.99
C SER A 26 5.98 -1.52 -7.05
N TRP A 27 6.80 -0.50 -6.81
CA TRP A 27 7.00 0.59 -7.78
C TRP A 27 8.48 0.81 -8.07
N LYS A 28 8.77 1.25 -9.29
CA LYS A 28 10.10 1.72 -9.69
C LYS A 28 9.96 3.11 -10.26
N LEU A 29 10.60 4.06 -9.58
CA LEU A 29 10.63 5.45 -10.01
C LEU A 29 11.79 5.69 -10.98
N PRO A 30 11.67 6.66 -11.88
CA PRO A 30 12.59 6.75 -13.00
C PRO A 30 13.94 7.40 -12.64
N SER A 31 13.99 8.19 -11.56
CA SER A 31 15.20 8.82 -11.06
C SER A 31 15.50 8.37 -9.63
N ARG A 32 16.79 8.31 -9.28
CA ARG A 32 17.24 8.08 -7.89
C ARG A 32 16.75 9.14 -6.91
N ASN A 33 16.41 10.34 -7.39
CA ASN A 33 15.92 11.45 -6.57
C ASN A 33 14.39 11.59 -6.60
N SER A 34 13.68 10.68 -7.29
CA SER A 34 12.22 10.67 -7.26
C SER A 34 11.76 9.91 -6.02
N THR A 35 10.84 10.52 -5.27
CA THR A 35 10.18 9.89 -4.13
C THR A 35 8.76 9.50 -4.53
N LEU A 36 8.25 8.40 -3.98
CA LEU A 36 6.86 8.04 -4.15
C LEU A 36 6.02 9.02 -3.33
N TYR A 37 5.03 9.64 -3.97
CA TYR A 37 4.12 10.53 -3.25
C TYR A 37 3.19 9.76 -2.30
N SER A 38 2.46 8.77 -2.84
CA SER A 38 1.57 7.91 -2.06
C SER A 38 1.23 6.62 -2.79
N VAL A 39 0.90 5.57 -2.04
CA VAL A 39 0.18 4.39 -2.51
C VAL A 39 -1.14 4.34 -1.76
N LYS A 40 -2.24 4.11 -2.48
CA LYS A 40 -3.58 4.09 -1.91
C LYS A 40 -4.31 2.87 -2.41
N TRP A 41 -5.01 2.19 -1.50
CA TRP A 41 -5.90 1.10 -1.84
C TRP A 41 -7.35 1.53 -1.67
N TYR A 42 -8.13 1.21 -2.69
CA TYR A 42 -9.55 1.50 -2.75
C TYR A 42 -10.33 0.21 -2.94
N LYS A 43 -11.48 0.11 -2.26
CA LYS A 43 -12.49 -0.91 -2.52
C LYS A 43 -13.83 -0.22 -2.67
N ASP A 44 -14.53 -0.48 -3.77
CA ASP A 44 -15.83 0.13 -4.05
C ASP A 44 -15.79 1.67 -3.97
N GLU A 45 -14.77 2.31 -4.55
CA GLU A 45 -14.50 3.76 -4.51
C GLU A 45 -14.09 4.34 -3.13
N HIS A 46 -14.03 3.52 -2.08
CA HIS A 46 -13.65 3.98 -0.74
C HIS A 46 -12.19 3.65 -0.44
N GLU A 47 -11.42 4.66 0.00
CA GLU A 47 -10.05 4.46 0.49
C GLU A 47 -10.13 3.68 1.81
N PHE A 48 -9.41 2.57 1.90
CA PHE A 48 -9.28 1.81 3.14
C PHE A 48 -7.84 1.78 3.68
N PHE A 49 -6.85 2.06 2.83
CA PHE A 49 -5.44 2.13 3.21
C PHE A 49 -4.69 3.17 2.38
N SER A 50 -3.79 3.91 3.02
CA SER A 50 -2.82 4.76 2.35
C SER A 50 -1.42 4.67 2.96
N TYR A 51 -0.41 4.72 2.09
CA TYR A 51 1.01 4.74 2.43
C TYR A 51 1.71 5.95 1.80
N ASN A 52 2.22 6.86 2.63
CA ASN A 52 2.94 8.07 2.25
C ASN A 52 4.36 8.05 2.85
N PRO A 53 5.41 7.72 2.07
CA PRO A 53 6.76 7.61 2.61
C PRO A 53 7.37 8.95 3.02
N GLU A 54 6.84 10.07 2.51
CA GLU A 54 7.25 11.43 2.89
C GLU A 54 6.80 11.84 4.30
N ASN A 55 5.81 11.14 4.88
CA ASN A 55 5.38 11.39 6.26
C ASN A 55 6.38 10.84 7.29
N SER A 56 6.30 11.37 8.51
CA SER A 56 6.96 10.83 9.70
C SER A 56 6.72 9.32 9.81
N ILE A 57 7.69 8.55 10.33
CA ILE A 57 7.62 7.08 10.45
C ILE A 57 6.29 6.58 11.03
N HIS A 58 5.73 7.32 12.00
CA HIS A 58 4.46 6.98 12.67
C HIS A 58 3.20 7.26 11.82
N ASP A 59 3.30 8.12 10.80
CA ASP A 59 2.19 8.59 9.97
C ASP A 59 2.32 8.14 8.50
N ARG A 60 3.28 7.26 8.21
CA ARG A 60 3.49 6.71 6.86
C ARG A 60 2.32 5.88 6.41
N THR A 61 1.63 5.23 7.33
CA THR A 61 0.51 4.35 7.00
C THR A 61 -0.75 4.84 7.68
N LYS A 62 -1.84 4.92 6.93
CA LYS A 62 -3.17 5.25 7.46
C LYS A 62 -4.17 4.20 7.03
N VAL A 63 -5.04 3.83 7.97
CA VAL A 63 -6.15 2.90 7.74
C VAL A 63 -7.43 3.69 7.87
N HIS A 64 -8.28 3.59 6.86
CA HIS A 64 -9.59 4.21 6.82
C HIS A 64 -10.64 3.11 7.05
N PRO A 65 -11.41 3.16 8.15
CA PRO A 65 -12.40 2.11 8.43
C PRO A 65 -13.45 2.03 7.32
N GLN A 66 -13.57 0.86 6.70
CA GLN A 66 -14.58 0.57 5.70
C GLN A 66 -15.38 -0.67 6.13
N LYS A 67 -16.70 -0.62 5.96
CA LYS A 67 -17.59 -1.73 6.33
C LYS A 67 -17.21 -2.99 5.54
N GLY A 68 -16.89 -4.07 6.26
CA GLY A 68 -16.52 -5.35 5.66
C GLY A 68 -15.06 -5.46 5.22
N VAL A 69 -14.22 -4.46 5.51
CA VAL A 69 -12.77 -4.51 5.28
C VAL A 69 -12.05 -4.44 6.62
N ASN A 70 -11.18 -5.41 6.88
CA ASN A 70 -10.24 -5.36 7.99
C ASN A 70 -8.83 -5.28 7.41
N VAL A 71 -8.07 -4.26 7.80
CA VAL A 71 -6.73 -4.01 7.28
C VAL A 71 -5.73 -4.37 8.37
N ASP A 72 -4.99 -5.44 8.14
CA ASP A 72 -3.84 -5.77 8.98
C ASP A 72 -2.63 -4.97 8.50
N VAL A 73 -2.23 -3.99 9.31
CA VAL A 73 -1.00 -3.21 9.13
C VAL A 73 0.02 -3.69 10.16
N SER A 74 0.26 -5.00 10.20
CA SER A 74 1.47 -5.49 10.84
C SER A 74 2.66 -5.08 9.98
N THR A 75 3.08 -3.83 10.12
CA THR A 75 4.41 -3.43 9.70
C THR A 75 5.36 -4.38 10.40
N LYS A 76 5.96 -5.31 9.65
CA LYS A 76 7.21 -5.94 10.11
C LYS A 76 8.26 -4.83 10.11
N LEU A 77 8.17 -3.91 11.07
CA LEU A 77 9.29 -3.10 11.46
C LEU A 77 10.39 -4.12 11.78
N PRO A 78 11.59 -4.02 11.18
CA PRO A 78 12.71 -4.79 11.69
C PRO A 78 12.83 -4.40 13.16
N ALA A 79 12.62 -5.37 14.04
CA ALA A 79 12.90 -5.20 15.46
C ALA A 79 14.38 -4.85 15.55
N THR A 80 14.69 -3.57 15.75
CA THR A 80 16.02 -3.13 16.13
C THR A 80 16.24 -3.68 17.53
N HIS A 81 17.06 -4.73 17.63
CA HIS A 81 17.64 -5.20 18.88
C HIS A 81 19.09 -4.72 18.98
#